data_AF-A0A0L0FZQ6-F1
#
_entry.id   AF-A0A0L0FZQ6-F1
#
_cell.length_a   1.000
_cell.length_b   1.000
_cell.length_c   1.000
_cell.angle_alpha   90.00
_cell.angle_beta   90.00
_cell.angle_gamma   90.00
#
_symmetry.space_group_name_H-M   'P 1'
#
loop_
_entity.id
_entity.type
_entity.pdbx_description
1 polymer ?
#
loop_
_entity_poly.entity_id
_entity_poly.type
_entity_poly.pdbx_seq_one_letter_code
_entity_poly.pdbx_strand_id
1 'polypeptide(L)'
;MVAANYADRNYTTVTFSPPGIKVSGAKYNFDYSTGTLFNRFFIVKPDKDIVPQIDVQKGTVMDIPCYLNALPCHGLSNTINTLATSCGDPAGRRINETT
;
A
#
# COMPACT_ATOMS: atom_id res chain seq x y z
N MET A 1 21.10 -0.37 9.81
CA MET A 1 19.66 -0.49 10.09
C MET A 1 19.41 -1.94 10.44
N VAL A 2 18.92 -2.21 11.65
CA VAL A 2 18.74 -3.57 12.16
C VAL A 2 17.55 -4.19 11.42
N ALA A 3 17.78 -5.25 10.65
CA ALA A 3 16.74 -6.12 10.15
C ALA A 3 16.13 -6.86 11.35
N ALA A 4 15.19 -6.22 12.04
CA ALA A 4 14.40 -6.90 13.05
C ALA A 4 13.57 -7.97 12.32
N ASN A 5 13.57 -9.20 12.83
CA ASN A 5 12.73 -10.29 12.36
C ASN A 5 11.25 -9.92 12.53
N TYR A 6 10.67 -9.27 11.52
CA TYR A 6 9.24 -8.93 11.47
C TYR A 6 8.35 -10.18 11.45
N ALA A 7 8.91 -11.35 11.12
CA ALA A 7 8.19 -12.62 11.05
C ALA A 7 7.69 -13.14 12.42
N ASP A 8 8.37 -12.80 13.52
CA ASP A 8 8.06 -13.29 14.87
C ASP A 8 7.03 -12.44 15.64
N ARG A 9 6.55 -11.33 15.05
CA ARG A 9 5.59 -10.44 15.70
C ARG A 9 4.26 -10.41 14.95
N ASN A 10 3.15 -10.59 15.68
CA ASN A 10 1.79 -10.57 15.17
C ASN A 10 1.31 -9.13 14.88
N TYR A 11 2.00 -8.42 14.00
CA TYR A 11 1.55 -7.11 13.53
C TYR A 11 0.93 -7.22 12.14
N THR A 12 -0.25 -6.63 11.99
CA THR A 12 -0.86 -6.38 10.69
C THR A 12 -0.36 -5.03 10.19
N THR A 13 0.08 -4.98 8.94
CA THR A 13 0.60 -3.77 8.31
C THR A 13 -0.26 -3.40 7.13
N VAL A 14 -0.67 -2.14 7.09
CA VAL A 14 -1.35 -1.53 5.94
C VAL A 14 -0.44 -0.45 5.38
N THR A 15 -0.10 -0.55 4.11
CA THR A 15 0.75 0.42 3.40
C THR A 15 0.00 1.02 2.23
N PHE A 16 0.19 2.31 2.01
CA PHE A 16 -0.38 3.05 0.88
C PHE A 16 0.72 3.36 -0.11
N SER A 17 0.50 3.02 -1.38
CA SER A 17 1.43 3.37 -2.46
C SER A 17 2.91 2.95 -2.23
N PRO A 18 3.20 1.79 -1.60
CA PRO A 18 4.59 1.41 -1.35
C PRO A 18 5.32 1.08 -2.67
N PRO A 19 6.61 1.38 -2.78
CA PRO A 19 7.42 0.78 -3.85
C PRO A 19 7.38 -0.75 -3.72
N GLY A 20 7.48 -1.45 -4.84
CA GLY A 20 7.59 -2.91 -4.80
C GLY A 20 8.84 -3.36 -4.04
N ILE A 21 8.79 -4.58 -3.52
CA ILE A 21 9.75 -5.08 -2.54
C ILE A 21 10.68 -6.16 -3.09
N LYS A 22 10.50 -6.60 -4.34
CA LYS A 22 11.28 -7.69 -4.92
C LYS A 22 12.76 -7.30 -5.05
N VAL A 23 13.07 -6.09 -5.54
CA VAL A 23 14.46 -5.63 -5.71
C VAL A 23 15.13 -5.40 -4.36
N SER A 24 14.46 -4.66 -3.47
CA SER A 24 14.96 -4.43 -2.10
C SER A 24 15.14 -5.75 -1.35
N GLY A 25 14.22 -6.68 -1.55
CA GLY A 25 14.26 -8.00 -0.97
C GLY A 25 15.46 -8.84 -1.36
N ALA A 26 15.77 -8.88 -2.66
CA ALA A 26 16.98 -9.52 -3.15
C ALA A 26 18.25 -8.87 -2.59
N LYS A 27 18.27 -7.53 -2.51
CA LYS A 27 19.42 -6.78 -1.97
C LYS A 27 19.69 -7.07 -0.49
N TYR A 28 18.64 -7.23 0.30
CA TYR A 28 18.74 -7.41 1.76
C TYR A 28 18.57 -8.86 2.22
N ASN A 29 18.56 -9.83 1.29
CA ASN A 29 18.35 -11.27 1.57
C ASN A 29 17.12 -11.55 2.44
N PHE A 30 16.02 -10.83 2.19
CA PHE A 30 14.74 -11.12 2.83
C PHE A 30 14.05 -12.28 2.12
N ASP A 31 13.63 -13.29 2.88
CA ASP A 31 12.84 -14.40 2.36
C ASP A 31 11.33 -14.07 2.41
N TYR A 32 10.74 -13.85 1.24
CA TYR A 32 9.31 -13.59 1.05
C TYR A 32 8.50 -14.86 0.72
N SER A 33 9.12 -16.04 0.75
CA SER A 33 8.46 -17.32 0.43
C SER A 33 7.51 -17.80 1.53
N THR A 34 7.59 -17.20 2.72
CA THR A 34 6.72 -17.53 3.83
C THR A 34 5.31 -16.97 3.60
N GLY A 35 4.28 -17.84 3.64
CA GLY A 35 2.87 -17.46 3.47
C GLY A 35 2.34 -16.47 4.53
N THR A 36 3.13 -16.16 5.55
CA THR A 36 2.83 -15.19 6.61
C THR A 36 2.66 -13.76 6.07
N LEU A 37 3.29 -13.42 4.95
CA LEU A 37 3.16 -12.08 4.35
C LEU A 37 1.77 -11.82 3.76
N PHE A 38 1.20 -12.81 3.06
CA PHE A 38 -0.12 -12.65 2.42
C PHE A 38 -1.24 -12.36 3.42
N ASN A 39 -1.15 -12.92 4.62
CA ASN A 39 -2.19 -12.76 5.65
C ASN A 39 -2.03 -11.49 6.49
N ARG A 40 -0.91 -10.76 6.38
CA ARG A 40 -0.56 -9.69 7.34
C ARG A 40 -0.13 -8.38 6.70
N PHE A 41 0.25 -8.41 5.43
CA PHE A 41 0.68 -7.22 4.68
C PHE A 41 -0.40 -6.88 3.67
N PHE A 42 -1.04 -5.74 3.89
CA PHE A 42 -2.09 -5.20 3.06
C PHE A 42 -1.56 -3.97 2.34
N ILE A 43 -1.65 -3.98 1.01
CA ILE A 43 -1.08 -2.97 0.15
C ILE A 43 -2.24 -2.28 -0.58
N VAL A 44 -2.45 -1.01 -0.27
CA VAL A 44 -3.39 -0.16 -0.99
C VAL A 44 -2.68 0.47 -2.18
N LYS A 45 -3.14 0.17 -3.39
CA LYS A 45 -2.49 0.54 -4.65
C LYS A 45 -3.46 1.31 -5.55
N PRO A 46 -3.33 2.64 -5.66
CA PRO A 46 -4.05 3.41 -6.67
C PRO A 46 -3.61 2.97 -8.08
N ASP A 47 -4.57 2.71 -8.97
CA ASP A 47 -4.33 2.13 -10.30
C ASP A 47 -3.44 2.97 -11.24
N LYS A 48 -3.44 4.29 -11.08
CA LYS A 48 -2.59 5.22 -11.84
C LYS A 48 -1.35 5.70 -11.11
N ASP A 49 -1.13 5.30 -9.86
CA ASP A 49 0.11 5.63 -9.14
C ASP A 49 1.29 4.80 -9.69
N ILE A 50 2.32 5.49 -10.19
CA ILE A 50 3.47 4.86 -10.82
C ILE A 50 4.42 4.17 -9.82
N VAL A 51 4.52 4.65 -8.59
CA VAL A 51 5.48 4.13 -7.59
C VAL A 51 5.28 2.63 -7.30
N PRO A 52 4.07 2.15 -6.98
CA PRO A 52 3.84 0.74 -6.72
C PRO A 52 3.85 -0.12 -8.00
N GLN A 53 3.99 0.46 -9.20
CA GLN A 53 4.05 -0.25 -10.48
C GLN A 53 5.47 -0.55 -10.95
N ILE A 54 6.49 0.13 -10.39
CA ILE A 54 7.89 -0.03 -10.79
C ILE A 54 8.42 -1.43 -10.43
N ASP A 55 7.90 -2.05 -9.37
CA ASP A 55 8.36 -3.35 -8.89
C ASP A 55 7.19 -4.20 -8.33
N VAL A 56 7.47 -5.49 -8.12
CA VAL A 56 6.47 -6.49 -7.69
C VAL A 56 6.14 -6.33 -6.21
N GLN A 57 4.83 -6.35 -5.93
CA GLN A 57 4.28 -6.34 -4.58
C GLN A 57 4.23 -7.76 -3.99
N LYS A 58 4.40 -7.87 -2.66
CA LYS A 58 4.26 -9.11 -1.90
C LYS A 58 3.33 -8.88 -0.72
N GLY A 59 2.23 -9.62 -0.65
CA GLY A 59 1.15 -9.41 0.31
C GLY A 59 -0.22 -9.44 -0.37
N THR A 60 -1.25 -9.03 0.36
CA THR A 60 -2.59 -8.79 -0.18
C THR A 60 -2.64 -7.40 -0.81
N VAL A 61 -2.82 -7.34 -2.12
CA VAL A 61 -2.92 -6.07 -2.87
C VAL A 61 -4.40 -5.71 -3.06
N MET A 62 -4.74 -4.47 -2.72
CA MET A 62 -6.04 -3.86 -2.95
C MET A 62 -5.85 -2.74 -3.98
N ASP A 63 -6.25 -3.00 -5.22
CA ASP A 63 -6.26 -1.98 -6.26
C ASP A 63 -7.44 -1.02 -6.04
N ILE A 64 -7.17 0.28 -6.06
CA ILE A 64 -8.15 1.35 -5.85
C ILE A 64 -8.17 2.25 -7.07
N PRO A 65 -9.36 2.65 -7.58
CA PRO A 65 -9.42 3.54 -8.72
C PRO A 65 -8.87 4.94 -8.38
N CYS A 66 -8.04 5.49 -9.25
CA CYS A 66 -7.63 6.88 -9.22
C CYS A 66 -7.89 7.54 -10.57
N TYR A 67 -8.67 8.62 -10.55
CA TYR A 67 -9.09 9.30 -11.79
C TYR A 67 -8.13 10.40 -12.24
N LEU A 68 -7.16 10.78 -11.40
CA LEU A 68 -6.18 11.83 -11.68
C LEU A 68 -4.95 11.30 -12.44
N ASN A 69 -3.91 12.13 -12.57
CA ASN A 69 -2.61 11.73 -13.14
C ASN A 69 -1.72 11.04 -12.10
N ALA A 70 -0.63 10.42 -12.57
CA ALA A 70 0.22 9.56 -11.73
C ALA A 70 0.73 10.20 -10.43
N LEU A 71 1.21 11.45 -10.50
CA LEU A 71 1.74 12.14 -9.33
C LEU A 71 0.66 12.46 -8.28
N PRO A 72 -0.49 13.05 -8.65
CA PRO A 72 -1.62 13.15 -7.72
C PRO A 72 -2.09 11.81 -7.16
N CYS A 73 -2.13 10.74 -7.96
CA CYS A 73 -2.55 9.41 -7.49
C CYS A 73 -1.62 8.81 -6.46
N HIS A 74 -0.34 9.19 -6.45
CA HIS A 74 0.60 8.83 -5.39
C HIS A 74 0.30 9.51 -4.05
N GLY A 75 -0.45 10.61 -4.06
CA GLY A 75 -0.84 11.34 -2.87
C GLY A 75 -1.80 10.55 -1.98
N LEU A 76 -1.46 10.43 -0.69
CA LEU A 76 -2.28 9.74 0.29
C LEU A 76 -3.69 10.34 0.41
N SER A 77 -3.83 11.66 0.31
CA SER A 77 -5.13 12.35 0.40
C SER A 77 -6.15 11.86 -0.63
N ASN A 78 -5.72 11.64 -1.87
CA ASN A 78 -6.59 11.14 -2.94
C ASN A 78 -7.01 9.71 -2.68
N THR A 79 -6.07 8.87 -2.25
CA THR A 79 -6.35 7.47 -1.89
C THR A 79 -7.35 7.38 -0.74
N ILE A 80 -7.20 8.21 0.30
CA ILE A 80 -8.12 8.28 1.43
C ILE A 80 -9.50 8.78 0.99
N ASN A 81 -9.58 9.77 0.12
CA ASN A 81 -10.85 10.26 -0.41
C ASN A 81 -11.59 9.17 -1.18
N THR A 82 -10.92 8.45 -2.09
CA THR A 82 -11.53 7.32 -2.80
C THR A 82 -12.01 6.23 -1.83
N LEU A 83 -11.23 5.90 -0.81
CA LEU A 83 -11.63 4.93 0.21
C LEU A 83 -12.87 5.37 1.00
N ALA A 84 -12.88 6.63 1.46
CA ALA A 84 -13.97 7.17 2.25
C ALA A 84 -15.27 7.33 1.43
N THR A 85 -15.17 7.67 0.15
CA THR A 85 -16.34 7.72 -0.75
C THR A 85 -16.85 6.32 -1.13
N SER A 86 -15.96 5.33 -1.24
CA SER A 86 -16.35 3.96 -1.61
C SER A 86 -16.91 3.15 -0.43
N CYS A 87 -16.35 3.33 0.78
CA CYS A 87 -16.71 2.56 1.97
C CYS A 87 -17.57 3.35 2.97
N GLY A 88 -17.72 4.65 2.76
CA GLY A 88 -18.27 5.59 3.74
C GLY A 88 -17.22 6.05 4.76
N ASP A 89 -17.49 7.17 5.44
CA ASP A 89 -16.72 7.60 6.61
C ASP A 89 -17.61 7.74 7.85
N PRO A 90 -17.75 6.67 8.66
CA PRO A 90 -18.53 6.70 9.89
C PRO A 90 -18.03 7.72 10.92
N ALA A 91 -16.76 8.13 10.81
CA ALA A 91 -16.14 9.12 11.71
C ALA A 91 -16.42 10.57 11.29
N GLY A 92 -17.08 10.80 10.15
CA GLY A 92 -17.49 12.13 9.68
C GLY A 92 -16.32 13.10 9.44
N ARG A 93 -15.15 12.60 9.05
CA ARG A 93 -14.00 13.46 8.75
C ARG A 93 -14.30 14.23 7.47
N ARG A 94 -13.88 15.50 7.46
CA ARG A 94 -13.92 16.32 6.25
C ARG A 94 -12.80 15.86 5.31
N ILE A 95 -13.13 14.91 4.44
CA ILE A 95 -12.30 14.64 3.26
C ILE A 95 -12.50 15.83 2.32
N ASN A 96 -11.49 16.70 2.22
CA ASN A 96 -11.59 17.84 1.32
C ASN A 96 -11.66 17.29 -0.12
N GLU A 97 -12.79 17.49 -0.77
CA GLU A 97 -12.99 17.27 -2.19
C GLU A 97 -12.07 18.25 -2.93
N THR A 98 -10.87 17.77 -3.28
CA THR A 98 -10.01 18.53 -4.18
C THR A 98 -10.39 18.09 -5.57
N THR A 99 -11.25 18.89 -6.20
CA THR A 99 -11.59 18.88 -7.64
C THR A 99 -10.36 18.86 -8.53
#